data_AF-A0A960LGN3-F1
#
_entry.id   AF-A0A960LGN3-F1
#
_cell.length_a   1.000
_cell.length_b   1.000
_cell.length_c   1.000
_cell.angle_alpha   90.00
_cell.angle_beta   90.00
_cell.angle_gamma   90.00
#
_symmetry.space_group_name_H-M   'P 1'
#
loop_
_entity.id
_entity.type
_entity.pdbx_description
1 polymer ?
#
loop_
_entity_poly.entity_id
_entity_poly.type
_entity_poly.pdbx_seq_one_letter_code
_entity_poly.pdbx_strand_id
1 'polypeptide(L)'
;MSEQSVPSFFIVQVRDHLTRFYHLPPELPARSEDEVEAILNNGYDLNEGRGAMQWVLEHRPEYEHAQAYRRFLLKWDLYLDAKRAIGVHQFDLALMSLETILALDDEDPSAHYHEGVVYRYMYRFPDSETSLRRCLTLYPDCAIGHRALGFTLAYLDRKAEAIAELETALVGMPGDPDTLRALSEIRAH
;
A
#
# COMPACT_ATOMS: atom_id res chain seq x y z
N MET A 1 11.32 38.64 9.76
CA MET A 1 10.56 39.19 8.62
C MET A 1 9.53 38.14 8.24
N SER A 2 8.26 38.55 8.30
CA SER A 2 7.00 37.87 7.97
C SER A 2 7.02 36.36 7.70
N GLU A 3 6.38 35.63 8.62
CA GLU A 3 5.71 34.35 8.42
C GLU A 3 4.94 34.33 7.10
N GLN A 4 5.27 33.39 6.23
CA GLN A 4 4.27 32.83 5.32
C GLN A 4 3.95 31.44 5.83
N SER A 5 2.85 31.36 6.57
CA SER A 5 2.25 30.12 7.05
C SER A 5 1.99 29.18 5.87
N VAL A 6 2.61 28.01 5.88
CA VAL A 6 2.28 26.94 4.95
C VAL A 6 0.82 26.53 5.23
N PRO A 7 -0.05 26.44 4.20
CA PRO A 7 -1.46 26.14 4.43
C PRO A 7 -1.61 24.76 5.08
N SER A 8 -2.30 24.72 6.23
CA SER A 8 -2.57 23.49 7.00
C SER A 8 -3.17 22.34 6.16
N PHE A 9 -3.79 22.68 5.02
CA PHE A 9 -4.37 21.74 4.07
C PHE A 9 -3.35 20.76 3.44
N PHE A 10 -2.10 21.20 3.22
CA PHE A 10 -1.08 20.38 2.55
C PHE A 10 -0.47 19.33 3.51
N ILE A 11 -0.39 19.65 4.80
CA ILE A 11 0.10 18.77 5.88
C ILE A 11 -0.88 17.61 6.14
N VAL A 12 -2.18 17.83 5.91
CA VAL A 12 -3.24 16.83 6.15
C VAL A 12 -3.24 15.73 5.08
N GLN A 13 -2.95 16.03 3.82
CA GLN A 13 -3.12 15.06 2.72
C GLN A 13 -2.05 13.96 2.67
N VAL A 14 -0.79 14.28 2.94
CA VAL A 14 0.31 13.29 2.96
C VAL A 14 0.21 12.38 4.20
N ARG A 15 -0.18 12.96 5.34
CA ARG A 15 -0.49 12.21 6.56
C ARG A 15 -1.67 11.26 6.34
N ASP A 16 -2.77 11.73 5.75
CA ASP A 16 -3.93 10.89 5.47
C ASP A 16 -3.61 9.71 4.55
N HIS A 17 -2.76 9.89 3.53
CA HIS A 17 -2.42 8.80 2.61
C HIS A 17 -1.57 7.70 3.29
N LEU A 18 -0.60 8.10 4.12
CA LEU A 18 0.27 7.16 4.83
C LEU A 18 -0.41 6.54 6.08
N THR A 19 -1.21 7.31 6.81
CA THR A 19 -2.08 6.81 7.88
C THR A 19 -3.16 5.86 7.34
N ARG A 20 -3.72 6.11 6.15
CA ARG A 20 -4.75 5.23 5.57
C ARG A 20 -4.20 4.02 4.82
N PHE A 21 -3.06 4.14 4.14
CA PHE A 21 -2.49 3.03 3.34
C PHE A 21 -1.55 2.12 4.15
N TYR A 22 -0.93 2.63 5.22
CA TYR A 22 0.00 1.88 6.07
C TYR A 22 -0.40 1.82 7.54
N HIS A 23 -1.56 2.36 7.93
CA HIS A 23 -2.04 2.37 9.31
C HIS A 23 -1.01 2.97 10.29
N LEU A 24 -0.30 4.01 9.87
CA LEU A 24 0.62 4.76 10.71
C LEU A 24 -0.14 5.41 11.88
N PRO A 25 0.35 5.30 13.13
CA PRO A 25 -0.20 6.09 14.22
C PRO A 25 -0.10 7.59 13.89
N PRO A 26 -1.12 8.40 14.20
CA PRO A 26 -1.25 9.79 13.75
C PRO A 26 -0.19 10.74 14.33
N GLU A 27 0.57 10.29 15.32
CA GLU A 27 1.57 11.05 16.06
C GLU A 27 2.93 10.34 15.94
N LEU A 28 3.70 10.70 14.92
CA LEU A 28 5.11 10.35 14.87
C LEU A 28 5.87 11.31 15.79
N PRO A 29 6.75 10.82 16.68
CA PRO A 29 7.51 11.70 17.55
C PRO A 29 8.60 12.37 16.71
N ALA A 30 8.39 13.63 16.33
CA ALA A 30 9.47 14.48 15.83
C ALA A 30 10.48 14.69 16.97
N ARG A 31 11.76 14.38 16.74
CA ARG A 31 12.82 14.58 17.74
C ARG A 31 13.31 16.04 17.78
N SER A 32 12.99 16.88 16.78
CA SER A 32 13.18 18.34 16.81
C SER A 32 12.50 19.06 15.61
N GLU A 33 12.43 20.41 15.64
CA GLU A 33 11.92 21.25 14.55
C GLU A 33 12.69 21.09 13.23
N ASP A 34 13.99 20.78 13.30
CA ASP A 34 14.85 20.54 12.12
C ASP A 34 14.48 19.24 11.37
N GLU A 35 14.00 18.21 12.08
CA GLU A 35 13.52 16.96 11.46
C GLU A 35 12.21 17.17 10.70
N VAL A 36 11.36 18.09 11.17
CA VAL A 36 10.12 18.48 10.47
C VAL A 36 10.47 19.15 9.14
N GLU A 37 11.47 20.02 9.13
CA GLU A 37 11.94 20.71 7.92
C GLU A 37 12.60 19.74 6.90
N ALA A 38 13.31 18.71 7.39
CA ALA A 38 13.89 17.66 6.54
C ALA A 38 12.85 16.73 5.90
N ILE A 39 11.82 16.34 6.66
CA ILE A 39 10.67 15.55 6.17
C ILE A 39 9.89 16.32 5.10
N LEU A 40 9.75 17.64 5.27
CA LEU A 40 9.06 18.52 4.32
C LEU A 40 9.83 18.70 3.01
N ASN A 41 11.16 18.72 3.06
CA ASN A 41 12.00 18.97 1.89
C ASN A 41 12.34 17.70 1.08
N ASN A 42 12.44 16.54 1.72
CA ASN A 42 12.91 15.30 1.08
C ASN A 42 11.84 14.19 1.00
N GLY A 43 10.65 14.42 1.56
CA GLY A 43 9.68 13.35 1.81
C GLY A 43 10.09 12.49 3.00
N TYR A 44 9.20 11.59 3.42
CA TYR A 44 9.43 10.72 4.57
C TYR A 44 10.47 9.65 4.22
N ASP A 45 11.68 9.68 4.78
CA ASP A 45 12.52 8.48 4.80
C ASP A 45 11.90 7.49 5.77
N LEU A 46 11.25 6.49 5.21
CA LEU A 46 10.57 5.44 5.93
C LEU A 46 11.51 4.67 6.89
N ASN A 47 12.83 4.69 6.64
CA ASN A 47 13.83 4.13 7.53
C ASN A 47 14.02 4.98 8.80
N GLU A 48 13.90 6.31 8.70
CA GLU A 48 13.99 7.22 9.84
C GLU A 48 12.79 7.06 10.78
N GLY A 49 11.58 6.94 10.23
CA GLY A 49 10.37 6.65 11.01
C GLY A 49 10.44 5.29 11.71
N ARG A 50 10.94 4.25 11.02
CA ARG A 50 11.20 2.92 11.61
C ARG A 50 12.19 3.02 12.78
N GLY A 51 13.29 3.75 12.59
CA GLY A 51 14.32 3.95 13.61
C GLY A 51 13.83 4.73 14.84
N ALA A 52 13.00 5.76 14.63
CA ALA A 52 12.40 6.53 15.71
C ALA A 52 11.46 5.68 16.57
N MET A 53 10.56 4.91 15.95
CA MET A 53 9.67 4.00 16.66
C MET A 53 10.45 2.93 17.42
N GLN A 54 11.47 2.34 16.80
CA GLN A 54 12.30 1.32 17.44
C GLN A 54 13.03 1.88 18.68
N TRP A 55 13.59 3.09 18.57
CA TRP A 55 14.23 3.74 19.71
C TRP A 55 13.25 4.01 20.86
N VAL A 56 12.03 4.45 20.56
CA VAL A 56 10.98 4.65 21.58
C VAL A 56 10.69 3.34 22.31
N LEU A 57 10.59 2.23 21.58
CA LEU A 57 10.36 0.91 22.19
C LEU A 57 11.52 0.44 23.07
N GLU A 58 12.75 0.83 22.74
CA GLU A 58 13.96 0.48 23.49
C GLU A 58 14.13 1.34 24.76
N HIS A 59 13.80 2.63 24.69
CA HIS A 59 14.12 3.60 25.76
C HIS A 59 12.91 4.05 26.58
N ARG A 60 11.71 3.88 26.04
CA ARG A 60 10.41 4.26 26.63
C ARG A 60 9.36 3.16 26.39
N PRO A 61 9.59 1.91 26.85
CA PRO A 61 8.67 0.80 26.61
C PRO A 61 7.25 1.02 27.19
N GLU A 62 7.13 1.93 28.16
CA GLU A 62 5.90 2.40 28.79
C GLU A 62 5.13 3.48 27.99
N TYR A 63 5.68 3.96 26.88
CA TYR A 63 5.00 4.94 26.03
C TYR A 63 3.63 4.42 25.60
N GLU A 64 2.60 5.27 25.71
CA GLU A 64 1.20 4.85 25.56
C GLU A 64 0.91 4.19 24.20
N HIS A 65 1.62 4.60 23.14
CA HIS A 65 1.49 4.04 21.79
C HIS A 65 2.50 2.93 21.47
N ALA A 66 3.27 2.43 22.44
CA ALA A 66 4.31 1.41 22.19
C ALA A 66 3.75 0.12 21.55
N GLN A 67 2.53 -0.30 21.89
CA GLN A 67 1.91 -1.45 21.23
C GLN A 67 1.58 -1.19 19.76
N ALA A 68 1.11 0.03 19.44
CA ALA A 68 0.85 0.43 18.06
C ALA A 68 2.14 0.46 17.23
N TYR A 69 3.24 0.97 17.81
CA TYR A 69 4.55 0.95 17.15
C TYR A 69 5.04 -0.48 16.90
N ARG A 70 4.91 -1.39 17.87
CA ARG A 70 5.28 -2.81 17.68
C ARG A 70 4.50 -3.44 16.53
N ARG A 71 3.18 -3.23 16.48
CA ARG A 71 2.32 -3.80 15.42
C ARG A 71 2.64 -3.20 14.06
N PHE A 72 2.88 -1.89 13.99
CA PHE A 72 3.28 -1.21 12.77
C PHE A 72 4.62 -1.74 12.24
N LEU A 73 5.65 -1.79 13.09
CA LEU A 73 6.98 -2.29 12.72
C LEU A 73 6.93 -3.78 12.30
N LEU A 74 6.09 -4.59 12.95
CA LEU A 74 5.88 -5.97 12.54
C LEU A 74 5.23 -6.06 11.15
N LYS A 75 4.13 -5.34 10.90
CA LYS A 75 3.49 -5.28 9.58
C LYS A 75 4.48 -4.79 8.52
N TRP A 76 5.31 -3.81 8.85
CA TRP A 76 6.35 -3.27 7.98
C TRP A 76 7.34 -4.35 7.52
N ASP A 77 7.95 -5.07 8.46
CA ASP A 77 8.94 -6.10 8.16
C ASP A 77 8.29 -7.24 7.34
N LEU A 78 7.05 -7.63 7.68
CA LEU A 78 6.27 -8.61 6.93
C LEU A 78 5.98 -8.15 5.48
N TYR A 79 5.68 -6.86 5.25
CA TYR A 79 5.51 -6.35 3.88
C TYR A 79 6.80 -6.38 3.07
N LEU A 80 7.94 -6.05 3.71
CA LEU A 80 9.24 -6.14 3.05
C LEU A 80 9.56 -7.59 2.66
N ASP A 81 9.30 -8.53 3.55
CA ASP A 81 9.48 -9.95 3.28
C ASP A 81 8.54 -10.45 2.19
N ALA A 82 7.25 -10.08 2.23
CA ALA A 82 6.29 -10.40 1.18
C ALA A 82 6.73 -9.85 -0.19
N LYS A 83 7.13 -8.57 -0.26
CA LYS A 83 7.61 -7.95 -1.51
C LYS A 83 8.88 -8.59 -2.03
N ARG A 84 9.83 -8.90 -1.15
CA ARG A 84 11.06 -9.61 -1.51
C ARG A 84 10.72 -10.98 -2.08
N ALA A 85 9.87 -11.74 -1.39
CA ALA A 85 9.44 -13.07 -1.79
C ALA A 85 8.71 -13.05 -3.16
N ILE A 86 7.82 -12.07 -3.39
CA ILE A 86 7.19 -11.84 -4.70
C ILE A 86 8.26 -11.62 -5.78
N GLY A 87 9.23 -10.74 -5.52
CA GLY A 87 10.29 -10.40 -6.49
C GLY A 87 11.20 -11.58 -6.86
N VAL A 88 11.32 -12.59 -6.00
CA VAL A 88 12.08 -13.82 -6.26
C VAL A 88 11.18 -15.05 -6.52
N HIS A 89 9.89 -14.82 -6.81
CA HIS A 89 8.89 -15.86 -7.12
C HIS A 89 8.68 -16.93 -6.03
N GLN A 90 9.00 -16.61 -4.77
CA GLN A 90 8.69 -17.46 -3.60
C GLN A 90 7.27 -17.16 -3.09
N PHE A 91 6.27 -17.54 -3.87
CA PHE A 91 4.88 -17.15 -3.62
C PHE A 91 4.30 -17.69 -2.31
N ASP A 92 4.67 -18.91 -1.90
CA ASP A 92 4.21 -19.46 -0.62
C ASP A 92 4.73 -18.64 0.57
N LEU A 93 5.99 -18.19 0.52
CA LEU A 93 6.57 -17.33 1.56
C LEU A 93 5.92 -15.93 1.57
N ALA A 94 5.58 -15.42 0.39
CA ALA A 94 4.83 -14.17 0.28
C ALA A 94 3.45 -14.30 0.93
N LEU A 95 2.70 -15.37 0.63
CA LEU A 95 1.39 -15.64 1.22
C LEU A 95 1.48 -15.81 2.74
N MET A 96 2.47 -16.55 3.27
CA MET A 96 2.66 -16.66 4.72
C MET A 96 2.84 -15.31 5.41
N SER A 97 3.61 -14.41 4.79
CA SER A 97 3.83 -13.06 5.32
C SER A 97 2.53 -12.25 5.31
N LEU A 98 1.77 -12.32 4.20
CA LEU A 98 0.49 -11.64 4.04
C LEU A 98 -0.60 -12.19 4.96
N GLU A 99 -0.67 -13.50 5.14
CA GLU A 99 -1.55 -14.17 6.11
C GLU A 99 -1.28 -13.68 7.53
N THR A 100 -0.01 -13.49 7.89
CA THR A 100 0.35 -12.92 9.19
C THR A 100 -0.10 -11.46 9.33
N ILE A 101 0.02 -10.66 8.27
CA ILE A 101 -0.48 -9.28 8.26
C ILE A 101 -2.00 -9.27 8.42
N LEU A 102 -2.71 -10.12 7.68
CA LEU A 102 -4.17 -10.23 7.74
C LEU A 102 -4.68 -10.81 9.07
N ALA A 103 -3.90 -11.66 9.74
CA ALA A 103 -4.20 -12.11 11.10
C ALA A 103 -4.04 -10.98 12.13
N LEU A 104 -3.14 -10.02 11.87
CA LEU A 104 -3.05 -8.81 12.67
C LEU A 104 -4.20 -7.87 12.34
N ASP A 105 -4.50 -7.67 11.05
CA ASP A 105 -5.42 -6.66 10.52
C ASP A 105 -6.08 -7.17 9.23
N ASP A 106 -7.28 -7.75 9.36
CA ASP A 106 -8.00 -8.41 8.26
C ASP A 106 -8.62 -7.41 7.27
N GLU A 107 -8.63 -6.13 7.63
CA GLU A 107 -9.11 -5.01 6.81
C GLU A 107 -7.97 -4.20 6.17
N ASP A 108 -6.75 -4.75 6.11
CA ASP A 108 -5.64 -4.07 5.44
C ASP A 108 -5.76 -4.16 3.90
N PRO A 109 -6.04 -3.05 3.18
CA PRO A 109 -6.21 -3.07 1.73
C PRO A 109 -4.93 -3.42 0.98
N SER A 110 -3.75 -3.08 1.52
CA SER A 110 -2.45 -3.36 0.91
C SER A 110 -2.11 -4.85 0.99
N ALA A 111 -2.48 -5.52 2.09
CA ALA A 111 -2.32 -6.97 2.21
C ALA A 111 -3.19 -7.71 1.18
N HIS A 112 -4.47 -7.34 1.07
CA HIS A 112 -5.40 -7.88 0.06
C HIS A 112 -4.92 -7.62 -1.38
N TYR A 113 -4.35 -6.44 -1.65
CA TYR A 113 -3.73 -6.14 -2.95
C TYR A 113 -2.57 -7.09 -3.27
N HIS A 114 -1.63 -7.24 -2.34
CA HIS A 114 -0.44 -8.06 -2.53
C HIS A 114 -0.80 -9.55 -2.65
N GLU A 115 -1.77 -10.03 -1.88
CA GLU A 115 -2.31 -11.40 -1.99
C GLU A 115 -2.91 -11.63 -3.38
N GLY A 116 -3.71 -10.68 -3.85
CA GLY A 116 -4.29 -10.70 -5.19
C GLY A 116 -3.23 -10.73 -6.31
N VAL A 117 -2.13 -9.99 -6.15
CA VAL A 117 -0.99 -10.02 -7.07
C VAL A 117 -0.28 -11.38 -7.04
N VAL A 118 -0.05 -11.95 -5.87
CA VAL A 118 0.57 -13.27 -5.71
C VAL A 118 -0.28 -14.34 -6.40
N TYR A 119 -1.59 -14.37 -6.14
CA TYR A 119 -2.49 -15.32 -6.78
C TYR A 119 -2.53 -15.17 -8.29
N ARG A 120 -2.43 -13.95 -8.83
CA ARG A 120 -2.32 -13.75 -10.27
C ARG A 120 -1.04 -14.36 -10.84
N TYR A 121 0.10 -14.20 -10.16
CA TYR A 121 1.36 -14.83 -10.59
C TYR A 121 1.31 -16.37 -10.50
N MET A 122 0.50 -16.91 -9.60
CA MET A 122 0.22 -18.34 -9.49
C MET A 122 -0.85 -18.85 -10.47
N TYR A 123 -1.37 -18.01 -11.36
CA TYR A 123 -2.49 -18.31 -12.27
C TYR A 123 -3.80 -18.71 -11.54
N ARG A 124 -3.91 -18.38 -10.25
CA ARG A 124 -5.09 -18.57 -9.42
C ARG A 124 -6.02 -17.36 -9.54
N PHE A 125 -6.54 -17.14 -10.75
CA PHE A 125 -7.29 -15.93 -11.08
C PHE A 125 -8.57 -15.71 -10.25
N PRO A 126 -9.36 -16.73 -9.87
CA PRO A 126 -10.52 -16.53 -9.00
C PRO A 126 -10.15 -16.03 -7.59
N ASP A 127 -9.06 -16.55 -7.03
CA ASP A 127 -8.55 -16.10 -5.72
C ASP A 127 -8.00 -14.67 -5.83
N SER A 128 -7.29 -14.38 -6.92
CA SER A 128 -6.79 -13.03 -7.24
C SER A 128 -7.93 -12.02 -7.30
N GLU A 129 -9.02 -12.33 -8.01
CA GLU A 129 -10.21 -11.45 -8.08
C GLU A 129 -10.79 -11.21 -6.70
N THR A 130 -10.90 -12.25 -5.87
CA THR A 130 -11.48 -12.16 -4.53
C THR A 130 -10.68 -11.18 -3.66
N SER A 131 -9.36 -11.36 -3.56
CA SER A 131 -8.50 -10.46 -2.77
C SER A 131 -8.46 -9.04 -3.34
N LEU A 132 -8.41 -8.88 -4.67
CA LEU A 132 -8.40 -7.55 -5.30
C LEU A 132 -9.73 -6.79 -5.11
N ARG A 133 -10.88 -7.48 -5.16
CA ARG A 133 -12.16 -6.87 -4.83
C ARG A 133 -12.25 -6.48 -3.36
N ARG A 134 -11.66 -7.27 -2.43
CA ARG A 134 -11.58 -6.89 -1.02
C ARG A 134 -10.71 -5.64 -0.83
N CYS A 135 -9.54 -5.57 -1.48
CA CYS A 135 -8.72 -4.37 -1.53
C CYS A 135 -9.53 -3.14 -1.99
N LEU A 136 -10.26 -3.24 -3.10
CA LEU A 136 -11.04 -2.13 -3.65
C LEU A 136 -12.30 -1.80 -2.85
N THR A 137 -12.83 -2.75 -2.07
CA THR A 137 -13.91 -2.47 -1.11
C THR A 137 -13.40 -1.59 0.03
N LEU A 138 -12.18 -1.86 0.50
CA LEU A 138 -11.53 -1.15 1.61
C LEU A 138 -10.90 0.17 1.17
N TYR A 139 -10.37 0.21 -0.05
CA TYR A 139 -9.76 1.39 -0.65
C TYR A 139 -10.18 1.53 -2.13
N PRO A 140 -11.34 2.16 -2.39
CA PRO A 140 -11.91 2.29 -3.74
C PRO A 140 -11.06 3.09 -4.73
N ASP A 141 -10.16 3.96 -4.26
CA ASP A 141 -9.35 4.80 -5.15
C ASP A 141 -7.98 4.16 -5.49
N CYS A 142 -7.81 2.86 -5.20
CA CYS A 142 -6.56 2.15 -5.41
C CYS A 142 -6.29 1.90 -6.91
N ALA A 143 -5.65 2.86 -7.59
CA ALA A 143 -5.37 2.76 -9.03
C ALA A 143 -4.59 1.47 -9.40
N ILE A 144 -3.60 1.08 -8.59
CA ILE A 144 -2.86 -0.19 -8.78
C ILE A 144 -3.75 -1.42 -8.55
N GLY A 145 -4.72 -1.34 -7.64
CA GLY A 145 -5.71 -2.38 -7.38
C GLY A 145 -6.67 -2.56 -8.56
N HIS A 146 -7.19 -1.46 -9.10
CA HIS A 146 -8.00 -1.44 -10.32
C HIS A 146 -7.24 -2.03 -11.51
N ARG A 147 -5.99 -1.63 -11.73
CA ARG A 147 -5.13 -2.20 -12.80
C ARG A 147 -4.96 -3.71 -12.60
N ALA A 148 -4.68 -4.12 -11.38
CA ALA A 148 -4.48 -5.52 -11.05
C ALA A 148 -5.74 -6.35 -11.28
N LEU A 149 -6.92 -5.84 -10.89
CA LEU A 149 -8.20 -6.49 -11.09
C LEU A 149 -8.56 -6.55 -12.58
N GLY A 150 -8.32 -5.47 -13.32
CA GLY A 150 -8.52 -5.41 -14.76
C GLY A 150 -7.73 -6.49 -15.51
N PHE A 151 -6.45 -6.69 -15.17
CA PHE A 151 -5.67 -7.80 -15.74
C PHE A 151 -6.22 -9.16 -15.35
N THR A 152 -6.58 -9.38 -14.08
CA THR A 152 -7.16 -10.64 -13.62
C THR A 152 -8.47 -10.96 -14.36
N LEU A 153 -9.34 -9.97 -14.56
CA LEU A 153 -10.61 -10.12 -15.29
C LEU A 153 -10.39 -10.40 -16.77
N ALA A 154 -9.36 -9.82 -17.40
CA ALA A 154 -9.00 -10.11 -18.78
C ALA A 154 -8.60 -11.59 -18.95
N TYR A 155 -7.83 -12.15 -18.01
CA TYR A 155 -7.49 -13.59 -18.00
C TYR A 155 -8.70 -14.50 -17.77
N LEU A 156 -9.74 -14.00 -17.08
CA LEU A 156 -11.02 -14.68 -16.88
C LEU A 156 -12.01 -14.49 -18.05
N ASP A 157 -11.56 -13.90 -19.17
CA ASP A 157 -12.37 -13.56 -20.35
C ASP A 157 -13.55 -12.61 -20.07
N ARG A 158 -13.49 -11.85 -18.97
CA ARG A 158 -14.50 -10.85 -18.59
C ARG A 158 -14.13 -9.47 -19.12
N LYS A 159 -14.01 -9.37 -20.45
CA LYS A 159 -13.46 -8.20 -21.17
C LYS A 159 -14.11 -6.87 -20.81
N ALA A 160 -15.44 -6.82 -20.73
CA ALA A 160 -16.16 -5.58 -20.43
C ALA A 160 -15.81 -5.02 -19.04
N GLU A 161 -15.74 -5.91 -18.04
CA GLU A 161 -15.37 -5.52 -16.68
C GLU A 161 -13.87 -5.17 -16.60
N ALA A 162 -13.02 -5.94 -17.30
CA ALA A 162 -11.60 -5.64 -17.38
C ALA A 162 -11.33 -4.23 -17.93
N ILE A 163 -12.04 -3.82 -18.99
CA ILE A 163 -11.92 -2.47 -19.56
C ILE A 163 -12.31 -1.41 -18.53
N ALA A 164 -13.44 -1.58 -17.83
CA ALA A 164 -13.90 -0.61 -16.84
C ALA A 164 -12.89 -0.41 -15.70
N GLU A 165 -12.32 -1.50 -15.20
CA GLU A 165 -11.29 -1.46 -14.15
C GLU A 165 -9.99 -0.81 -14.65
N LEU A 166 -9.53 -1.14 -15.86
CA LEU A 166 -8.34 -0.55 -16.45
C LEU A 166 -8.52 0.95 -16.78
N GLU A 167 -9.70 1.37 -17.22
CA GLU A 167 -10.03 2.78 -17.42
C GLU A 167 -10.01 3.55 -16.09
N THR A 168 -10.56 2.95 -15.03
CA THR A 168 -10.52 3.53 -13.68
C THR A 168 -9.08 3.67 -13.18
N ALA A 169 -8.23 2.67 -13.43
CA ALA A 169 -6.81 2.72 -13.07
C ALA A 169 -6.07 3.88 -13.74
N LEU A 170 -6.39 4.23 -14.98
CA LEU A 170 -5.75 5.33 -15.72
C LEU A 170 -6.07 6.72 -15.15
N VAL A 171 -7.14 6.86 -14.35
CA VAL A 171 -7.44 8.11 -13.65
C VAL A 171 -6.32 8.44 -12.65
N GLY A 172 -5.84 7.44 -11.91
CA GLY A 172 -4.75 7.59 -10.94
C GLY A 172 -3.34 7.34 -11.51
N MET A 173 -3.23 6.65 -12.64
CA MET A 173 -1.96 6.38 -13.33
C MET A 173 -2.05 6.79 -14.80
N PRO A 174 -2.16 8.10 -15.09
CA PRO A 174 -2.30 8.58 -16.45
C PRO A 174 -1.05 8.22 -17.26
N GLY A 175 -1.24 7.45 -18.33
CA GLY A 175 -0.15 7.04 -19.21
C GLY A 175 0.57 5.76 -18.80
N ASP A 176 0.05 4.96 -17.86
CA ASP A 176 0.63 3.64 -17.57
C ASP A 176 0.68 2.76 -18.85
N PRO A 177 1.89 2.45 -19.38
CA PRO A 177 2.02 1.85 -20.70
C PRO A 177 1.46 0.43 -20.74
N ASP A 178 1.49 -0.29 -19.63
CA ASP A 178 0.95 -1.65 -19.56
C ASP A 178 -0.59 -1.64 -19.57
N THR A 179 -1.21 -0.73 -18.82
CA THR A 179 -2.68 -0.56 -18.83
C THR A 179 -3.17 -0.14 -20.21
N LEU A 180 -2.50 0.81 -20.86
CA LEU A 180 -2.84 1.24 -22.22
C LEU A 180 -2.70 0.11 -23.25
N ARG A 181 -1.64 -0.71 -23.13
CA ARG A 181 -1.43 -1.89 -23.98
C ARG A 181 -2.55 -2.91 -23.79
N ALA A 182 -2.86 -3.28 -22.55
CA ALA A 182 -3.92 -4.23 -22.24
C ALA A 182 -5.29 -3.76 -22.76
N LEU A 183 -5.64 -2.48 -22.58
CA LEU A 183 -6.87 -1.93 -23.15
C LEU A 183 -6.91 -2.03 -24.67
N SER A 184 -5.78 -1.78 -25.34
CA SER A 184 -5.69 -1.89 -26.81
C SER A 184 -5.88 -3.34 -27.27
N GLU A 185 -5.25 -4.29 -26.58
CA GLU A 185 -5.37 -5.72 -26.87
C GLU A 185 -6.80 -6.23 -26.64
N ILE A 186 -7.41 -5.91 -25.50
CA ILE A 186 -8.77 -6.35 -25.15
C ILE A 186 -9.81 -5.77 -26.12
N ARG A 187 -9.66 -4.50 -26.54
CA ARG A 187 -10.59 -3.85 -27.47
C ARG A 187 -10.43 -4.30 -28.92
N ALA A 188 -9.28 -4.88 -29.28
CA ALA A 188 -9.03 -5.37 -30.63
C ALA A 188 -9.64 -6.76 -30.90
N HIS A 189 -10.22 -7.43 -29.90
CA HIS A 189 -10.72 -8.81 -29.96
C HIS A 189 -12.14 -8.91 -29.42
#